data_AF-A0A0B1Q7Y6-F1
#
_entry.id   AF-A0A0B1Q7Y6-F1
#
_cell.length_a   1.000
_cell.length_b   1.000
_cell.length_c   1.000
_cell.angle_alpha   90.00
_cell.angle_beta   90.00
_cell.angle_gamma   90.00
#
_symmetry.space_group_name_H-M   'P 1'
#
loop_
_entity.id
_entity.type
_entity.pdbx_description
1 polymer ?
#
loop_
_entity_poly.entity_id
_entity_poly.type
_entity_poly.pdbx_seq_one_letter_code
_entity_poly.pdbx_strand_id
1 'polypeptide(L)'
;MQLGLLGLASVVLLCGCAVARTVPPAMAAAEPNGDVLSQVEADYVVQTARTLYRGATVDRASRFVAGPAGAHGACVRSPAGAVTGGDYTLIVLQRRVTDEYIPQAADDALILRSASEVAACRARAAEAGFWLPAR
;
A
#
# COMPACT_ATOMS: atom_id res chain seq x y z
N MET A 1 72.74 0.97 -7.54
CA MET A 1 72.11 -0.01 -6.64
C MET A 1 70.71 0.50 -6.28
N GLN A 2 69.72 -0.16 -6.88
CA GLN A 2 68.37 -0.54 -6.42
C GLN A 2 67.79 -0.02 -5.07
N LEU A 3 66.46 0.22 -5.12
CA LEU A 3 65.41 0.25 -4.06
C LEU A 3 65.29 1.53 -3.17
N GLY A 4 64.11 2.14 -2.96
CA GLY A 4 62.76 1.74 -3.38
C GLY A 4 61.62 2.65 -2.90
N LEU A 5 60.42 2.26 -3.36
CA LEU A 5 59.05 2.50 -2.87
C LEU A 5 58.56 3.96 -2.78
N LEU A 6 57.79 4.47 -3.75
CA LEU A 6 56.33 4.29 -3.93
C LEU A 6 55.52 4.41 -2.63
N GLY A 7 55.17 5.64 -2.26
CA GLY A 7 54.04 5.96 -1.38
C GLY A 7 52.92 6.59 -2.20
N LEU A 8 52.03 5.75 -2.73
CA LEU A 8 50.87 6.13 -3.53
C LEU A 8 49.84 6.91 -2.71
N ALA A 9 49.24 7.88 -3.38
CA ALA A 9 48.14 8.72 -2.96
C ALA A 9 46.96 7.94 -2.36
N SER A 10 46.32 8.54 -1.36
CA SER A 10 44.93 8.27 -1.00
C SER A 10 44.27 9.55 -0.53
N VAL A 11 43.92 10.40 -1.50
CA VAL A 11 42.91 11.44 -1.29
C VAL A 11 41.57 10.73 -1.26
N VAL A 12 41.03 10.55 -0.07
CA VAL A 12 39.67 10.05 0.13
C VAL A 12 38.72 11.11 -0.42
N LEU A 13 38.24 10.89 -1.66
CA LEU A 13 37.10 11.61 -2.20
C LEU A 13 35.90 11.29 -1.30
N LEU A 14 35.56 12.23 -0.42
CA LEU A 14 34.26 12.32 0.23
C LEU A 14 33.21 12.63 -0.85
N CYS A 15 32.76 11.59 -1.55
CA CYS A 15 31.56 11.62 -2.36
C CYS A 15 30.37 11.70 -1.40
N GLY A 16 30.02 12.92 -1.00
CA GLY A 16 28.83 13.19 -0.21
C GLY A 16 27.60 12.89 -1.05
N CYS A 17 27.02 11.69 -0.87
CA CYS A 17 25.62 11.46 -1.21
C CYS A 17 24.78 12.37 -0.31
N ALA A 18 24.49 13.58 -0.78
CA ALA A 18 23.44 14.41 -0.22
C ALA A 18 22.13 13.64 -0.40
N VAL A 19 21.75 12.87 0.62
CA VAL A 19 20.41 12.32 0.74
C VAL A 19 19.49 13.53 0.91
N ALA A 20 18.91 13.97 -0.20
CA ALA A 20 17.79 14.90 -0.16
C ALA A 20 16.71 14.23 0.70
N ARG A 21 16.53 14.72 1.93
CA ARG A 21 15.32 14.45 2.69
C ARG A 21 14.19 15.11 1.91
N THR A 22 13.56 14.34 1.02
CA THR A 22 12.27 14.71 0.48
C THR A 22 11.32 14.74 1.68
N VAL A 23 10.93 15.95 2.09
CA VAL A 23 9.80 16.14 2.98
C VAL A 23 8.63 15.47 2.24
N PRO A 24 7.97 14.45 2.81
CA PRO A 24 6.80 13.88 2.18
C PRO A 24 5.81 15.02 1.91
N PRO A 25 5.19 15.09 0.72
CA PRO A 25 4.18 16.10 0.48
C PRO A 25 3.18 16.03 1.64
N ALA A 26 2.92 17.17 2.28
CA ALA A 26 1.92 17.25 3.31
C ALA A 26 0.61 16.79 2.67
N MET A 27 0.21 15.55 2.97
CA MET A 27 -1.05 15.00 2.50
C MET A 27 -2.12 15.93 3.02
N ALA A 28 -2.84 16.58 2.10
CA ALA A 28 -4.00 17.39 2.44
C ALA A 28 -4.91 16.54 3.33
N ALA A 29 -5.34 17.10 4.47
CA ALA A 29 -6.25 16.43 5.37
C ALA A 29 -7.43 15.88 4.57
N ALA A 30 -7.64 14.58 4.67
CA ALA A 30 -8.70 13.89 3.96
C ALA A 30 -10.04 14.56 4.26
N GLU A 31 -10.72 15.09 3.24
CA GLU A 31 -12.09 15.55 3.39
C GLU A 31 -12.99 14.36 3.77
N PRO A 32 -13.99 14.56 4.65
CA PRO A 32 -14.76 13.49 5.30
C PRO A 32 -15.85 12.92 4.38
N ASN A 33 -15.49 12.51 3.16
CA ASN A 33 -16.42 11.89 2.23
C ASN A 33 -16.67 10.42 2.58
N GLY A 34 -17.21 10.18 3.77
CA GLY A 34 -17.77 8.89 4.22
C GLY A 34 -16.73 7.82 4.52
N ASP A 35 -16.99 7.07 5.60
CA ASP A 35 -16.25 5.84 5.90
C ASP A 35 -16.47 4.75 4.83
N VAL A 36 -17.41 4.93 3.90
CA VAL A 36 -17.82 3.91 2.92
C VAL A 36 -17.15 4.15 1.57
N LEU A 37 -16.74 3.08 0.90
CA LEU A 37 -16.20 3.13 -0.45
C LEU A 37 -17.31 3.51 -1.45
N SER A 38 -17.02 4.40 -2.38
CA SER A 38 -17.86 4.58 -3.57
C SER A 38 -17.86 3.30 -4.43
N GLN A 39 -18.78 3.20 -5.39
CA GLN A 39 -18.79 2.06 -6.32
C GLN A 39 -17.50 1.99 -7.15
N VAL A 40 -17.00 3.15 -7.61
CA VAL A 40 -15.75 3.24 -8.39
C VAL A 40 -14.54 2.81 -7.54
N GLU A 41 -14.50 3.23 -6.27
CA GLU A 41 -13.44 2.83 -5.32
C GLU A 41 -13.49 1.34 -5.02
N ALA A 42 -14.69 0.78 -4.85
CA ALA A 42 -14.89 -0.64 -4.68
C ALA A 42 -14.37 -1.43 -5.89
N ASP A 43 -14.72 -0.99 -7.10
CA ASP A 43 -14.31 -1.67 -8.34
C ASP A 43 -12.79 -1.58 -8.54
N TYR A 44 -12.20 -0.41 -8.30
CA TYR A 44 -10.74 -0.22 -8.32
C TYR A 44 -10.05 -1.17 -7.32
N VAL A 45 -10.50 -1.20 -6.06
CA VAL A 45 -9.95 -2.08 -5.02
C VAL A 45 -10.04 -3.55 -5.40
N VAL A 46 -11.17 -3.98 -5.99
CA VAL A 46 -11.37 -5.35 -6.45
C VAL A 46 -10.44 -5.70 -7.60
N GLN A 47 -10.30 -4.83 -8.60
CA GLN A 47 -9.41 -5.06 -9.74
C GLN A 47 -7.95 -5.17 -9.30
N THR A 48 -7.51 -4.26 -8.42
CA THR A 48 -6.17 -4.29 -7.82
C THR A 48 -5.97 -5.57 -7.02
N ALA A 49 -6.93 -5.94 -6.16
CA ALA A 49 -6.85 -7.17 -5.38
C ALA A 49 -6.79 -8.43 -6.25
N ARG A 50 -7.61 -8.52 -7.31
CA ARG A 50 -7.57 -9.65 -8.26
C ARG A 50 -6.21 -9.75 -8.93
N THR A 51 -5.59 -8.62 -9.28
CA THR A 51 -4.21 -8.61 -9.79
C THR A 51 -3.23 -9.17 -8.76
N LEU A 52 -3.30 -8.71 -7.51
CA LEU A 52 -2.42 -9.15 -6.42
C LEU A 52 -2.57 -10.64 -6.07
N TYR A 53 -3.82 -11.14 -6.05
CA TYR A 53 -4.14 -12.54 -5.77
C TYR A 53 -4.25 -13.39 -7.04
N ARG A 54 -3.66 -12.94 -8.16
CA ARG A 54 -3.53 -13.72 -9.42
C ARG A 54 -4.86 -14.29 -9.94
N GLY A 55 -5.91 -13.48 -9.88
CA GLY A 55 -7.26 -13.82 -10.37
C GLY A 55 -8.10 -14.67 -9.42
N ALA A 56 -7.62 -14.97 -8.20
CA ALA A 56 -8.41 -15.68 -7.21
C ALA A 56 -9.67 -14.89 -6.80
N THR A 57 -10.64 -15.60 -6.24
CA THR A 57 -11.75 -14.95 -5.52
C THR A 57 -11.19 -14.10 -4.37
N VAL A 58 -11.77 -12.92 -4.17
CA VAL A 58 -11.35 -11.98 -3.13
C VAL A 58 -12.58 -11.50 -2.36
N ASP A 59 -12.40 -11.24 -1.06
CA ASP A 59 -13.31 -10.41 -0.27
C ASP A 59 -12.69 -9.03 -0.11
N ARG A 60 -13.53 -8.00 -0.05
CA ARG A 60 -13.14 -6.63 0.28
C ARG A 60 -13.86 -6.13 1.52
N ALA A 61 -13.32 -5.09 2.14
CA ALA A 61 -14.01 -4.37 3.20
C ALA A 61 -15.26 -3.65 2.67
N SER A 62 -16.30 -3.59 3.50
CA SER A 62 -17.52 -2.80 3.26
C SER A 62 -17.31 -1.29 3.45
N ARG A 63 -16.25 -0.92 4.17
CA ARG A 63 -15.91 0.45 4.53
C ARG A 63 -14.40 0.63 4.64
N PHE A 64 -13.91 1.86 4.51
CA PHE A 64 -12.52 2.21 4.75
C PHE A 64 -12.09 1.87 6.18
N VAL A 65 -10.80 1.61 6.30
CA VAL A 65 -10.07 1.56 7.55
C VAL A 65 -8.99 2.63 7.52
N ALA A 66 -8.49 3.03 8.70
CA ALA A 66 -7.38 3.95 8.77
C ALA A 66 -6.10 3.31 8.19
N GLY A 67 -5.54 3.96 7.18
CA GLY A 67 -4.20 3.70 6.67
C GLY A 67 -3.13 4.55 7.39
N PRO A 68 -1.86 4.45 6.97
CA PRO A 68 -0.78 5.30 7.46
C PRO A 68 -1.15 6.78 7.31
N ALA A 69 -0.76 7.59 8.30
CA ALA A 69 -1.05 9.03 8.35
C ALA A 69 -2.54 9.41 8.20
N GLY A 70 -3.47 8.49 8.50
CA GLY A 70 -4.91 8.72 8.39
C GLY A 70 -5.47 8.60 6.98
N ALA A 71 -4.69 8.07 6.03
CA ALA A 71 -5.14 7.83 4.67
C ALA A 71 -6.29 6.80 4.61
N HIS A 72 -7.02 6.80 3.49
CA HIS A 72 -8.12 5.87 3.28
C HIS A 72 -7.59 4.49 2.85
N GLY A 73 -7.67 3.52 3.75
CA GLY A 73 -7.26 2.14 3.51
C GLY A 73 -8.45 1.22 3.22
N ALA A 74 -8.32 0.34 2.25
CA ALA A 74 -9.29 -0.72 1.95
C ALA A 74 -8.65 -2.08 2.18
N CYS A 75 -9.22 -2.84 3.12
CA CYS A 75 -8.77 -4.21 3.37
C CYS A 75 -9.31 -5.17 2.32
N VAL A 76 -8.46 -6.08 1.86
CA VAL A 76 -8.83 -7.19 0.99
C VAL A 76 -8.19 -8.49 1.49
N ARG A 77 -8.79 -9.62 1.15
CA ARG A 77 -8.28 -10.96 1.45
C ARG A 77 -8.72 -11.96 0.38
N SER A 78 -8.02 -13.09 0.25
CA SER A 78 -8.55 -14.23 -0.49
C SER A 78 -9.14 -15.28 0.48
N PRO A 79 -10.43 -15.65 0.32
CA PRO A 79 -11.05 -16.69 1.15
C PRO A 79 -10.48 -18.10 0.88
N ALA A 80 -9.85 -18.35 -0.27
CA ALA A 80 -9.25 -19.65 -0.59
C ALA A 80 -8.03 -20.00 0.30
N GLY A 81 -7.42 -19.01 0.97
CA GLY A 81 -6.35 -19.21 1.95
C GLY A 81 -6.82 -19.29 3.42
N ALA A 82 -8.13 -19.34 3.66
CA ALA A 82 -8.70 -19.14 5.00
C ALA A 82 -8.41 -20.26 6.02
N VAL A 83 -7.96 -21.44 5.60
CA VAL A 83 -7.59 -22.53 6.53
C VAL A 83 -6.30 -22.20 7.33
N THR A 84 -5.50 -21.22 6.88
CA THR A 84 -4.34 -20.67 7.63
C THR A 84 -4.45 -19.16 7.91
N GLY A 85 -5.61 -18.55 7.68
CA GLY A 85 -5.81 -17.10 7.73
C GLY A 85 -5.30 -16.45 6.44
N GLY A 86 -6.23 -16.15 5.52
CA GLY A 86 -5.89 -15.60 4.21
C GLY A 86 -5.03 -14.35 4.32
N ASP A 87 -4.00 -14.25 3.48
CA ASP A 87 -3.07 -13.12 3.46
C ASP A 87 -3.85 -11.82 3.26
N TYR A 88 -4.01 -11.04 4.34
CA TYR A 88 -4.63 -9.74 4.27
C TYR A 88 -3.73 -8.79 3.48
N THR A 89 -4.35 -7.94 2.68
CA THR A 89 -3.66 -6.80 2.07
C THR A 89 -4.43 -5.54 2.43
N LEU A 90 -3.71 -4.48 2.74
CA LEU A 90 -4.26 -3.14 2.91
C LEU A 90 -3.86 -2.30 1.69
N ILE A 91 -4.86 -1.92 0.89
CA ILE A 91 -4.70 -1.01 -0.26
C ILE A 91 -4.98 0.39 0.25
N VAL A 92 -3.97 1.26 0.27
CA VAL A 92 -4.11 2.64 0.73
C VAL A 92 -4.26 3.54 -0.49
N LEU A 93 -5.40 4.22 -0.57
CA LEU A 93 -5.68 5.21 -1.60
C LEU A 93 -5.10 6.55 -1.12
N GLN A 94 -4.11 7.07 -1.84
CA GLN A 94 -3.49 8.37 -1.50
C GLN A 94 -4.43 9.54 -1.78
N ARG A 95 -5.36 9.34 -2.72
CA ARG A 95 -6.49 10.23 -3.02
C ARG A 95 -7.76 9.40 -3.25
N ARG A 96 -8.92 10.02 -3.12
CA ARG A 96 -10.21 9.37 -3.42
C ARG A 96 -10.30 9.05 -4.92
N VAL A 97 -10.89 7.91 -5.26
CA VAL A 97 -11.08 7.53 -6.66
C VAL A 97 -12.47 7.98 -7.10
N THR A 98 -12.51 9.04 -7.90
CA THR A 98 -13.75 9.61 -8.44
C THR A 98 -13.96 9.29 -9.91
N ASP A 99 -12.89 8.98 -10.64
CA ASP A 99 -12.91 8.75 -12.07
C ASP A 99 -12.95 7.25 -12.39
N GLU A 100 -13.75 6.85 -13.37
CA GLU A 100 -13.87 5.45 -13.83
C GLU A 100 -12.58 4.91 -14.46
N TYR A 101 -11.69 5.81 -14.90
CA TYR A 101 -10.39 5.47 -15.45
C TYR A 101 -9.28 6.23 -14.74
N ILE A 102 -8.38 5.49 -14.09
CA ILE A 102 -7.13 6.02 -13.55
C ILE A 102 -5.99 5.58 -14.49
N PRO A 103 -5.31 6.51 -15.18
CA PRO A 103 -4.08 6.19 -15.90
C PRO A 103 -3.05 5.55 -14.96
N GLN A 104 -2.30 4.55 -15.40
CA GLN A 104 -1.28 3.88 -14.56
C GLN A 104 -0.23 4.86 -13.99
N ALA A 105 0.11 5.93 -14.71
CA ALA A 105 1.02 6.97 -14.22
C ALA A 105 0.41 7.85 -13.11
N ALA A 106 -0.91 7.84 -12.97
CA ALA A 106 -1.68 8.53 -11.94
C ALA A 106 -2.18 7.57 -10.85
N ASP A 107 -1.85 6.28 -10.96
CA ASP A 107 -2.16 5.28 -9.95
C ASP A 107 -1.17 5.43 -8.78
N ASP A 108 -1.67 5.91 -7.66
CA ASP A 108 -0.91 6.25 -6.47
C ASP A 108 -1.25 5.35 -5.28
N ALA A 109 -1.88 4.19 -5.52
CA ALA A 109 -2.20 3.27 -4.44
C ALA A 109 -0.95 2.60 -3.84
N LEU A 110 -0.91 2.59 -2.51
CA LEU A 110 0.13 1.91 -1.75
C LEU A 110 -0.38 0.54 -1.28
N ILE A 111 0.38 -0.51 -1.58
CA ILE A 111 0.03 -1.89 -1.23
C ILE A 111 0.83 -2.35 -0.01
N LEU A 112 0.13 -2.58 1.10
CA LEU A 112 0.73 -2.98 2.36
C LEU A 112 0.34 -4.42 2.73
N ARG A 113 1.33 -5.21 3.15
CA ARG A 113 1.18 -6.67 3.36
C ARG A 113 1.94 -7.21 4.56
N SER A 114 2.79 -6.41 5.22
CA SER A 114 3.47 -6.89 6.42
C SER A 114 2.45 -7.08 7.56
N ALA A 115 2.79 -7.96 8.51
CA ALA A 115 1.89 -8.31 9.60
C ALA A 115 1.41 -7.09 10.41
N SER A 116 2.27 -6.09 10.64
CA SER A 116 1.92 -4.86 11.37
C SER A 116 1.03 -3.93 10.56
N GLU A 117 1.26 -3.81 9.25
CA GLU A 117 0.49 -2.92 8.39
C GLU A 117 -0.95 -3.41 8.20
N VAL A 118 -1.14 -4.74 8.18
CA VAL A 118 -2.47 -5.35 7.99
C VAL A 118 -3.16 -5.67 9.31
N ALA A 119 -2.63 -5.21 10.45
CA ALA A 119 -3.21 -5.45 11.76
C ALA A 119 -4.66 -4.95 11.85
N ALA A 120 -4.96 -3.80 11.25
CA ALA A 120 -6.31 -3.26 11.16
C ALA A 120 -7.27 -4.19 10.41
N CYS A 121 -6.80 -4.82 9.33
CA CYS A 121 -7.59 -5.80 8.56
C CYS A 121 -7.81 -7.08 9.36
N ARG A 122 -6.75 -7.59 10.01
CA ARG A 122 -6.81 -8.81 10.83
C ARG A 122 -7.73 -8.65 12.04
N ALA A 123 -7.74 -7.49 12.68
CA ALA A 123 -8.64 -7.19 13.80
C ALA A 123 -10.13 -7.29 13.42
N ARG A 124 -10.45 -7.15 12.12
CA ARG A 124 -11.81 -7.22 11.56
C ARG A 124 -12.14 -8.59 10.96
N ALA A 125 -11.26 -9.59 11.11
CA ALA A 125 -11.39 -10.90 10.47
C ALA A 125 -12.75 -11.57 10.70
N ALA A 126 -13.24 -11.49 11.94
CA ALA A 126 -14.48 -12.10 12.41
C ALA A 126 -15.67 -11.11 12.49
N GLU A 127 -15.49 -9.86 12.05
CA GLU A 127 -16.56 -8.88 12.10
C GLU A 127 -17.63 -9.19 11.04
N ALA A 128 -18.84 -9.47 11.51
CA ALA A 128 -19.98 -9.73 10.64
C ALA A 128 -20.31 -8.51 9.77
N GLY A 129 -20.48 -8.73 8.47
CA GLY A 129 -20.81 -7.66 7.50
C GLY A 129 -19.65 -6.73 7.13
N PHE A 130 -18.45 -6.92 7.69
CA PHE A 130 -17.27 -6.17 7.27
C PHE A 130 -16.74 -6.68 5.93
N TRP A 131 -16.71 -8.00 5.74
CA TRP A 131 -16.21 -8.62 4.51
C TRP A 131 -17.35 -8.83 3.52
N LEU A 132 -17.22 -8.22 2.35
CA LEU A 132 -18.12 -8.40 1.23
C LEU A 132 -17.43 -9.20 0.14
N PRO A 133 -18.07 -10.24 -0.42
CA PRO A 133 -17.51 -10.97 -1.55
C PRO A 133 -17.40 -10.04 -2.76
N ALA A 134 -16.23 -10.01 -3.38
CA ALA A 134 -16.02 -9.25 -4.61
C ALA A 134 -16.54 -10.06 -5.80
N ARG A 135 -17.68 -9.63 -6.34
CA ARG A 135 -18.27 -10.21 -7.56
C ARG A 135 -17.55 -9.72 -8.80
#